data_AF-A0A957VWZ9-F1
#
_entry.id   AF-A0A957VWZ9-F1
#
_cell.length_a   1.000
_cell.length_b   1.000
_cell.length_c   1.000
_cell.angle_alpha   90.00
_cell.angle_beta   90.00
_cell.angle_gamma   90.00
#
_symmetry.space_group_name_H-M   'P 1'
#
loop_
_entity.id
_entity.type
_entity.pdbx_description
1 polymer ?
#
loop_
_entity_poly.entity_id
_entity_poly.type
_entity_poly.pdbx_seq_one_letter_code
_entity_poly.pdbx_strand_id
1 'polypeptide(L)'
;MTQLSDTARDYSRANAERFRHELHDLLRIPSISTDPAHAPDIQRTAEWLAANMADLGLDKVQVMPTAGYPVVYGEWLGAGPDKPTVLVYGHYDVVPAEMADGWETPPFE
;
A
#
# COMPACT_ATOMS: atom_id res chain seq x y z
N MET A 1 -2.93 28.24 3.73
CA MET A 1 -3.32 26.98 3.08
C MET A 1 -3.97 27.33 1.75
N THR A 2 -3.67 26.62 0.67
CA THR A 2 -4.26 26.87 -0.65
C THR A 2 -5.60 26.15 -0.75
N GLN A 3 -6.54 26.72 -1.50
CA GLN A 3 -7.88 26.16 -1.74
C GLN A 3 -7.83 24.69 -2.23
N LEU A 4 -6.83 24.34 -3.04
CA LEU A 4 -6.60 22.95 -3.51
C LEU A 4 -6.29 21.97 -2.37
N SER A 5 -5.54 22.42 -1.36
CA SER A 5 -5.20 21.57 -0.21
C SER A 5 -6.41 21.29 0.68
N ASP A 6 -7.42 22.17 0.66
CA ASP A 6 -8.63 22.01 1.46
C ASP A 6 -9.58 20.99 0.80
N THR A 7 -9.75 21.05 -0.53
CA THR A 7 -10.54 20.06 -1.28
C THR A 7 -10.02 18.63 -1.09
N ALA A 8 -8.70 18.42 -1.10
CA ALA A 8 -8.11 17.09 -0.87
C ALA A 8 -8.39 16.58 0.56
N ARG A 9 -8.33 17.46 1.56
CA ARG A 9 -8.65 17.11 2.96
C ARG A 9 -10.13 16.79 3.13
N ASP A 10 -11.01 17.54 2.50
CA ASP A 10 -12.46 17.30 2.56
C ASP A 10 -12.83 15.97 1.89
N TYR A 11 -12.26 15.67 0.71
CA TYR A 11 -12.41 14.37 0.08
C TYR A 11 -11.91 13.24 0.99
N SER A 12 -10.75 13.43 1.64
CA SER A 12 -10.20 12.43 2.55
C SER A 12 -11.12 12.15 3.73
N ARG A 13 -11.67 13.20 4.36
CA ARG A 13 -12.63 13.05 5.47
C ARG A 13 -13.92 12.38 5.02
N ALA A 14 -14.45 12.74 3.85
CA ALA A 14 -15.67 12.17 3.30
C ALA A 14 -15.54 10.68 2.93
N ASN A 15 -14.32 10.21 2.66
CA ASN A 15 -14.03 8.82 2.28
C ASN A 15 -13.33 8.00 3.38
N ALA A 16 -13.23 8.54 4.61
CA ALA A 16 -12.41 7.95 5.67
C ALA A 16 -12.76 6.48 5.97
N GLU A 17 -14.04 6.13 6.02
CA GLU A 17 -14.46 4.75 6.29
C GLU A 17 -14.04 3.78 5.19
N ARG A 18 -14.11 4.20 3.91
CA ARG A 18 -13.61 3.39 2.80
C ARG A 18 -12.10 3.16 2.92
N PHE A 19 -11.33 4.22 3.19
CA PHE A 19 -9.88 4.11 3.36
C PHE A 19 -9.48 3.23 4.54
N ARG A 20 -10.26 3.26 5.63
CA ARG A 20 -10.04 2.36 6.76
C ARG A 20 -10.30 0.91 6.37
N HIS A 21 -11.38 0.63 5.64
CA HIS A 21 -11.63 -0.73 5.15
C HIS A 21 -10.52 -1.23 4.22
N GLU A 22 -10.09 -0.40 3.25
CA GLU A 22 -8.98 -0.73 2.35
C GLU A 22 -7.67 -0.99 3.14
N LEU A 23 -7.39 -0.18 4.17
CA LEU A 23 -6.26 -0.40 5.07
C LEU A 23 -6.40 -1.71 5.85
N HIS A 24 -7.58 -2.01 6.40
CA HIS A 24 -7.81 -3.27 7.10
C HIS A 24 -7.66 -4.48 6.17
N ASP A 25 -8.13 -4.40 4.93
CA ASP A 25 -7.97 -5.48 3.95
C ASP A 25 -6.51 -5.73 3.60
N LEU A 26 -5.70 -4.68 3.50
CA LEU A 26 -4.25 -4.78 3.34
C LEU A 26 -3.59 -5.40 4.59
N LEU A 27 -3.95 -4.92 5.78
CA LEU A 27 -3.40 -5.40 7.06
C LEU A 27 -3.75 -6.86 7.36
N ARG A 28 -4.79 -7.42 6.76
CA ARG A 28 -5.12 -8.86 6.89
C ARG A 28 -4.14 -9.78 6.17
N ILE A 29 -3.24 -9.26 5.35
CA ILE A 29 -2.24 -10.05 4.63
C ILE A 29 -0.94 -10.04 5.46
N PRO A 30 -0.52 -11.18 6.04
CA PRO A 30 0.67 -11.24 6.89
C PRO A 30 1.95 -11.27 6.04
N SER A 31 2.32 -10.15 5.43
CA SER A 31 3.53 -9.99 4.59
C SER A 31 4.83 -9.98 5.40
N ILE A 32 5.08 -11.04 6.15
CA ILE A 32 6.22 -11.16 7.07
C ILE A 32 7.50 -11.52 6.29
N SER A 33 8.36 -10.54 6.02
CA SER A 33 9.57 -10.74 5.18
C SER A 33 10.63 -11.64 5.81
N THR A 34 10.67 -11.72 7.14
CA THR A 34 11.67 -12.52 7.86
C THR A 34 11.37 -14.01 7.91
N ASP A 35 10.17 -14.43 7.51
CA ASP A 35 9.77 -15.84 7.47
C ASP A 35 9.51 -16.29 6.02
N PRO A 36 10.35 -17.18 5.45
CA PRO A 36 10.16 -17.71 4.10
C PRO A 36 8.79 -18.38 3.86
N ALA A 37 8.10 -18.85 4.90
CA ALA A 37 6.76 -19.41 4.79
C ALA A 37 5.73 -18.37 4.32
N HIS A 38 5.98 -17.08 4.59
CA HIS A 38 5.14 -15.95 4.20
C HIS A 38 5.52 -15.33 2.84
N ALA A 39 6.44 -15.94 2.08
CA ALA A 39 6.74 -15.50 0.71
C ALA A 39 5.48 -15.41 -0.20
N PRO A 40 4.49 -16.33 -0.13
CA PRO A 40 3.23 -16.18 -0.86
C PRO A 40 2.40 -14.97 -0.41
N ASP A 41 2.41 -14.63 0.88
CA ASP A 41 1.69 -13.47 1.41
C ASP A 41 2.31 -12.16 0.93
N ILE A 42 3.64 -12.11 0.82
CA ILE A 42 4.33 -10.93 0.28
C ILE A 42 3.98 -10.74 -1.20
N GLN A 43 3.94 -11.82 -1.98
CA GLN A 43 3.47 -11.77 -3.37
C GLN A 43 2.02 -11.28 -3.45
N ARG A 44 1.13 -11.80 -2.58
CA ARG A 44 -0.26 -11.38 -2.49
C ARG A 44 -0.41 -9.90 -2.12
N THR A 45 0.39 -9.40 -1.18
CA THR A 45 0.40 -7.97 -0.82
C THR A 45 0.87 -7.11 -1.99
N ALA A 46 1.90 -7.56 -2.73
CA ALA A 46 2.37 -6.85 -3.91
C ALA A 46 1.30 -6.76 -5.01
N GLU A 47 0.57 -7.85 -5.25
CA GLU A 47 -0.55 -7.90 -6.19
C GLU A 47 -1.74 -7.03 -5.74
N TRP A 48 -2.06 -7.04 -4.44
CA TRP A 48 -3.08 -6.17 -3.87
C TRP A 48 -2.75 -4.69 -4.08
N LEU A 49 -1.50 -4.31 -3.81
CA LEU A 49 -1.03 -2.93 -4.02
C LEU A 49 -1.09 -2.54 -5.49
N ALA A 50 -0.70 -3.43 -6.41
CA ALA A 50 -0.80 -3.17 -7.84
C ALA A 50 -2.26 -2.99 -8.28
N ALA A 51 -3.18 -3.83 -7.81
CA ALA A 51 -4.60 -3.66 -8.09
C ALA A 51 -5.13 -2.32 -7.54
N ASN A 52 -4.80 -1.99 -6.29
CA ASN A 52 -5.22 -0.73 -5.67
C ASN A 52 -4.66 0.50 -6.40
N MET A 53 -3.38 0.48 -6.81
CA MET A 53 -2.78 1.56 -7.63
C MET A 53 -3.50 1.72 -8.98
N ALA A 54 -3.85 0.62 -9.64
CA ALA A 54 -4.58 0.67 -10.90
C ALA A 54 -5.99 1.25 -10.72
N ASP A 55 -6.70 0.85 -9.67
CA ASP A 55 -8.04 1.36 -9.35
C ASP A 55 -8.02 2.86 -8.98
N LEU A 56 -6.93 3.35 -8.39
CA LEU A 56 -6.69 4.77 -8.14
C LEU A 56 -6.40 5.59 -9.42
N GLY A 57 -6.19 4.92 -10.55
CA GLY A 57 -5.90 5.56 -11.84
C GLY A 57 -4.42 5.89 -12.05
N LEU A 58 -3.50 5.17 -11.40
CA LEU A 58 -2.08 5.23 -11.76
C LEU A 58 -1.83 4.49 -13.08
N ASP A 59 -0.86 4.99 -13.83
CA ASP A 59 -0.35 4.40 -15.06
C ASP A 59 0.84 3.46 -14.78
N LYS A 60 1.13 2.59 -15.75
CA LYS A 60 2.28 1.66 -15.76
C LYS A 60 2.46 0.87 -14.46
N VAL A 61 1.35 0.47 -13.84
CA VAL A 61 1.41 -0.31 -12.60
C VAL A 61 2.00 -1.69 -12.87
N GLN A 62 3.02 -2.08 -12.11
CA GLN A 62 3.79 -3.31 -12.28
C GLN A 62 4.22 -3.91 -10.95
N VAL A 63 4.08 -5.23 -10.82
CA VAL A 63 4.79 -6.04 -9.83
C VAL A 63 6.10 -6.49 -10.47
N MET A 64 7.22 -5.95 -9.98
CA MET A 64 8.54 -6.15 -10.54
C MET A 64 9.30 -7.21 -9.71
N PRO A 65 9.62 -8.39 -10.28
CA PRO A 65 10.40 -9.40 -9.56
C PRO A 65 11.82 -8.90 -9.28
N THR A 66 12.38 -9.26 -8.13
CA THR A 66 13.77 -8.97 -7.77
C THR A 66 14.50 -10.26 -7.39
N ALA A 67 15.76 -10.16 -6.94
CA ALA A 67 16.45 -11.30 -6.35
C ALA A 67 15.84 -11.75 -4.99
N GLY A 68 15.07 -10.86 -4.34
CA GLY A 68 14.27 -11.16 -3.16
C GLY A 68 12.78 -10.92 -3.45
N TYR A 69 12.10 -10.23 -2.54
CA TYR A 69 10.69 -9.91 -2.70
C TYR A 69 10.44 -8.87 -3.81
N PRO A 70 9.26 -8.89 -4.46
CA PRO A 70 8.98 -7.99 -5.57
C PRO A 70 8.91 -6.52 -5.12
N VAL A 71 9.06 -5.61 -6.07
CA VAL A 71 8.77 -4.18 -5.88
C VAL A 71 7.50 -3.84 -6.65
N VAL A 72 6.61 -3.04 -6.06
CA VAL A 72 5.43 -2.53 -6.76
C VAL A 72 5.72 -1.12 -7.23
N TYR A 73 5.54 -0.89 -8.51
CA TYR A 73 5.74 0.40 -9.15
C TYR A 73 4.46 0.85 -9.83
N GLY A 74 4.18 2.15 -9.78
CA GLY A 74 3.13 2.82 -10.53
C GLY A 74 3.47 4.30 -10.62
N GLU A 75 2.96 4.99 -11.63
CA GLU A 75 3.23 6.41 -11.83
C GLU A 75 1.97 7.18 -12.19
N TRP A 76 1.92 8.46 -11.81
CA TRP A 76 0.94 9.40 -12.35
C TRP A 76 1.70 10.63 -12.85
N LEU A 77 1.74 10.82 -14.17
CA LEU A 77 2.44 11.92 -14.84
C LEU A 77 1.49 12.97 -15.44
N GLY A 78 0.21 12.92 -15.04
CA GLY A 78 -0.85 13.82 -15.54
C GLY A 78 -0.67 15.30 -15.18
N ALA A 79 0.32 15.66 -14.37
CA ALA A 79 0.65 17.06 -14.03
C ALA A 79 1.29 17.83 -15.20
N GLY A 80 1.85 17.13 -16.20
CA GLY A 80 2.53 17.70 -17.36
C GLY A 80 4.06 17.83 -17.21
N PRO A 81 4.78 17.99 -18.33
CA PRO A 81 6.26 17.94 -18.37
C PRO A 81 6.95 19.09 -17.64
N ASP A 82 6.25 20.21 -17.45
CA ASP A 82 6.79 21.40 -16.76
C ASP A 82 6.67 21.31 -15.23
N LYS A 83 6.23 20.16 -14.70
CA LYS A 83 6.07 19.92 -13.26
C LYS A 83 7.17 18.99 -12.74
N PRO A 84 7.61 19.18 -11.49
CA PRO A 84 8.58 18.26 -10.88
C PRO A 84 7.96 16.87 -10.72
N THR A 85 8.77 15.84 -10.91
CA THR A 85 8.42 14.46 -10.55
C THR A 85 8.81 14.20 -9.11
N VAL A 86 7.90 13.65 -8.32
CA VAL A 86 8.14 13.26 -6.93
C VAL A 86 8.06 11.73 -6.84
N LEU A 87 9.11 11.11 -6.31
CA LEU A 87 9.11 9.69 -5.98
C LEU A 87 8.68 9.51 -4.52
N VAL A 88 7.64 8.71 -4.31
CA VAL A 88 7.24 8.24 -2.98
C VAL A 88 7.72 6.80 -2.83
N TYR A 89 8.55 6.55 -1.82
CA TYR A 89 9.06 5.22 -1.48
C TYR A 89 8.45 4.75 -0.16
N GLY A 90 8.04 3.48 -0.12
CA GLY A 90 7.57 2.80 1.07
C GLY A 90 7.90 1.31 0.99
N HIS A 91 7.67 0.61 2.10
CA HIS A 91 7.74 -0.84 2.19
C HIS A 91 6.39 -1.38 2.63
N TYR A 92 6.11 -2.64 2.30
CA TYR A 92 4.82 -3.29 2.56
C TYR A 92 4.98 -4.64 3.27
N ASP A 93 6.22 -5.02 3.59
CA ASP A 93 6.50 -6.09 4.52
C ASP A 93 6.39 -5.60 5.97
N VAL A 94 6.08 -6.56 6.84
CA VAL A 94 5.88 -6.33 8.27
C VAL A 94 6.74 -7.28 9.08
N VAL A 95 6.84 -7.00 10.38
CA VAL A 95 7.47 -7.90 11.35
C VAL A 95 6.50 -9.00 11.79
N PRO A 96 7.00 -10.15 12.28
CA PRO A 96 6.16 -11.15 12.91
C PRO A 96 5.33 -10.56 14.06
N ALA A 97 4.09 -11.03 14.19
CA ALA A 97 3.21 -10.66 15.30
C ALA A 97 2.30 -11.83 15.64
N GLU A 98 2.27 -12.23 16.91
CA GLU A 98 1.44 -13.32 17.41
C GLU A 98 0.70 -12.93 18.69
N MET A 99 -0.43 -13.60 18.99
CA MET A 99 -1.15 -13.39 20.26
C MET A 99 -0.26 -13.62 21.49
N ALA A 100 0.71 -14.53 21.37
CA ALA A 100 1.67 -14.84 22.44
C ALA A 100 2.56 -13.63 22.82
N ASP A 101 2.70 -12.65 21.93
CA ASP A 101 3.48 -11.42 22.16
C ASP A 101 2.72 -10.39 23.02
N GLY A 102 1.49 -10.70 23.46
CA GLY A 102 0.69 -9.85 24.34
C GLY A 102 -0.32 -8.95 23.62
N TRP A 103 -0.72 -9.30 22.40
CA TRP A 103 -1.77 -8.59 21.67
C TRP A 103 -3.15 -8.81 22.31
N GLU A 104 -3.98 -7.78 22.30
CA GLU A 104 -5.38 -7.86 22.78
C GLU A 104 -6.32 -8.47 21.72
N THR A 105 -5.96 -8.35 20.44
CA THR A 105 -6.70 -8.85 19.28
C THR A 105 -5.77 -9.60 18.33
N PRO A 106 -6.27 -10.52 17.49
CA PRO A 106 -5.44 -11.18 16.48
C PRO A 106 -4.72 -10.12 15.61
N PRO A 107 -3.39 -10.19 15.44
CA PRO A 107 -2.62 -9.10 14.83
C PRO A 107 -2.97 -8.74 13.38
N PHE A 108 -3.59 -9.68 12.67
CA PHE A 108 -3.96 -9.56 11.25
C PHE A 108 -5.49 -9.62 11.04
N GLU A 109 -6.31 -9.19 12.02
CA GLU A 109 -7.79 -9.13 11.90
C GLU A 109 -8.40 -7.76 12.22
#